data_AF-A0A550CNP3-F1
#
_entry.id   AF-A0A550CNP3-F1
#
_cell.length_a   1.000
_cell.length_b   1.000
_cell.length_c   1.000
_cell.angle_alpha   90.00
_cell.angle_beta   90.00
_cell.angle_gamma   90.00
#
_symmetry.space_group_name_H-M   'P 1'
#
loop_
_entity.id
_entity.type
_entity.pdbx_description
1 polymer ?
#
loop_
_entity_poly.entity_id
_entity_poly.type
_entity_poly.pdbx_seq_one_letter_code
_entity_poly.pdbx_strand_id
1 'polypeptide(L)'
;IWMEWLEWRIRQAKDALSGIVEDAGRVLSNTEDDLLRVRVLWRMAELLKSAGYVERAMALFQAQAEWVMNMPPTLRDLPFAQQLDELEKFWESEVLRVGEANSTGWSSWVTSGKETPQHQPTASTSSVRPRAPTADPHTQWAQSEKWADTYACLPTRSFDESDDADPYSIILFSDIRPLLAPIRSPDAIDAFRKAWLALLGLWVPG
;
A
#
# COMPACT_ATOMS: atom_id res chain seq x y z
N ILE A 1 12.50 -10.39 19.93
CA ILE A 1 11.51 -10.06 21.00
C ILE A 1 10.36 -9.24 20.42
N TRP A 2 10.61 -8.12 19.73
CA TRP A 2 9.55 -7.29 19.15
C TRP A 2 8.62 -8.00 18.15
N MET A 3 9.15 -8.82 17.22
CA MET A 3 8.28 -9.60 16.30
C MET A 3 7.38 -10.58 17.04
N GLU A 4 7.95 -11.37 17.94
CA GLU A 4 7.19 -12.35 18.72
C GLU A 4 6.08 -11.68 19.54
N TRP A 5 6.37 -10.49 20.08
CA TRP A 5 5.38 -9.67 20.77
C TRP A 5 4.28 -9.19 19.82
N LEU A 6 4.62 -8.67 18.64
CA LEU A 6 3.64 -8.22 17.64
C LEU A 6 2.77 -9.38 17.14
N GLU A 7 3.37 -10.54 16.86
CA GLU A 7 2.65 -11.75 16.45
C GLU A 7 1.73 -12.29 17.55
N TRP A 8 2.15 -12.18 18.82
CA TRP A 8 1.27 -12.45 19.95
C TRP A 8 0.11 -11.44 20.01
N ARG A 9 0.38 -10.15 19.84
CA ARG A 9 -0.66 -9.10 19.80
C ARG A 9 -1.67 -9.35 18.69
N ILE A 10 -1.23 -9.64 17.45
CA ILE A 10 -2.11 -9.96 16.32
C ILE A 10 -3.05 -11.13 16.64
N ARG A 11 -2.56 -12.18 17.31
CA ARG A 11 -3.37 -13.35 17.68
C ARG A 11 -4.32 -13.12 18.84
N GLN A 12 -3.97 -12.23 19.77
CA GLN A 12 -4.72 -11.98 21.00
C GLN A 12 -5.59 -10.72 20.95
N ALA A 13 -5.45 -9.91 19.90
CA ALA A 13 -6.12 -8.64 19.76
C ALA A 13 -7.64 -8.83 19.86
N LYS A 14 -8.23 -8.22 20.90
CA LYS A 14 -9.68 -7.95 21.00
C LYS A 14 -10.04 -6.57 20.44
N ASP A 15 -9.01 -5.76 20.17
CA ASP A 15 -9.12 -4.40 19.63
C ASP A 15 -9.30 -4.44 18.11
N ALA A 16 -9.93 -3.40 17.57
CA ALA A 16 -10.05 -3.20 16.13
C ALA A 16 -8.67 -3.05 15.47
N LEU A 17 -8.63 -3.16 14.14
CA LEU A 17 -7.42 -3.04 13.30
C LEU A 17 -6.52 -1.85 13.67
N SER A 18 -7.12 -0.73 14.12
CA SER A 18 -6.40 0.46 14.60
C SER A 18 -5.42 0.17 15.73
N GLY A 19 -5.78 -0.67 16.71
CA GLY A 19 -4.90 -1.03 17.82
C GLY A 19 -3.68 -1.84 17.36
N ILE A 20 -3.86 -2.73 16.39
CA ILE A 20 -2.76 -3.51 15.81
C ILE A 20 -1.82 -2.61 15.01
N VAL A 21 -2.37 -1.64 14.25
CA VAL A 21 -1.57 -0.65 13.51
C VAL A 21 -0.76 0.22 14.47
N GLU A 22 -1.34 0.65 15.60
CA GLU A 22 -0.61 1.40 16.63
C GLU A 22 0.53 0.56 17.22
N ASP A 23 0.27 -0.71 17.54
CA ASP A 23 1.29 -1.62 18.06
C ASP A 23 2.43 -1.87 17.05
N ALA A 24 2.10 -2.03 15.76
CA ALA A 24 3.10 -2.13 14.70
C ALA A 24 3.93 -0.85 14.57
N GLY A 25 3.29 0.33 14.63
CA GLY A 25 3.96 1.63 14.65
C GLY A 25 4.95 1.76 15.81
N ARG A 26 4.57 1.28 17.00
CA ARG A 26 5.47 1.21 18.17
C ARG A 26 6.68 0.31 17.91
N VAL A 27 6.50 -0.84 17.25
CA VAL A 27 7.64 -1.69 16.89
C VAL A 27 8.57 -0.96 15.92
N LEU A 28 8.01 -0.33 14.88
CA LEU A 28 8.78 0.38 13.85
C LEU A 28 9.58 1.56 14.41
N SER A 29 9.02 2.30 15.37
CA SER A 29 9.71 3.42 16.01
C SER A 29 10.84 3.01 16.95
N ASN A 30 10.78 1.80 17.53
CA ASN A 30 11.74 1.31 18.52
C ASN A 30 12.81 0.38 17.93
N THR A 31 12.70 -0.01 16.66
CA THR A 31 13.70 -0.83 15.98
C THR A 31 14.64 0.00 15.12
N GLU A 32 15.93 -0.32 15.18
CA GLU A 32 16.96 0.18 14.25
C GLU A 32 17.26 -0.82 13.12
N ASP A 33 16.76 -2.05 13.24
CA ASP A 33 16.98 -3.12 12.26
C ASP A 33 16.02 -2.97 11.05
N ASP A 34 16.59 -2.71 9.88
CA ASP A 34 15.85 -2.55 8.63
C ASP A 34 15.18 -3.85 8.14
N LEU A 35 15.78 -5.02 8.36
CA LEU A 35 15.16 -6.30 8.01
C LEU A 35 13.93 -6.55 8.90
N LEU A 36 14.03 -6.18 10.17
CA LEU A 36 12.89 -6.22 11.09
C LEU A 36 11.77 -5.28 10.62
N ARG A 37 12.09 -4.06 10.17
CA ARG A 37 11.09 -3.13 9.59
C ARG A 37 10.36 -3.74 8.39
N VAL A 38 11.11 -4.36 7.47
CA VAL A 38 10.55 -5.06 6.31
C VAL A 38 9.63 -6.21 6.75
N ARG A 39 10.04 -7.00 7.75
CA ARG A 39 9.22 -8.09 8.28
C ARG A 39 7.91 -7.59 8.89
N VAL A 40 7.94 -6.48 9.62
CA VAL A 40 6.72 -5.83 10.17
C VAL A 40 5.82 -5.36 9.04
N LEU A 41 6.35 -4.63 8.05
CA LEU A 41 5.59 -4.16 6.87
C LEU A 41 4.90 -5.31 6.15
N TRP A 42 5.64 -6.38 5.84
CA TRP A 42 5.10 -7.56 5.18
C TRP A 42 3.98 -8.19 6.01
N ARG A 43 4.21 -8.38 7.32
CA ARG A 43 3.21 -8.99 8.20
C ARG A 43 1.94 -8.15 8.30
N MET A 44 2.07 -6.83 8.33
CA MET A 44 0.92 -5.91 8.35
C MET A 44 0.15 -5.94 7.03
N ALA A 45 0.84 -6.02 5.89
CA ALA A 45 0.17 -6.16 4.60
C ALA A 45 -0.56 -7.51 4.46
N GLU A 46 0.02 -8.62 4.94
CA GLU A 46 -0.69 -9.90 4.98
C GLU A 46 -1.94 -9.85 5.87
N LEU A 47 -1.83 -9.20 7.03
CA LEU A 47 -2.97 -9.00 7.93
C LEU A 47 -4.07 -8.20 7.23
N LEU A 48 -3.73 -7.05 6.65
CA LEU A 48 -4.66 -6.20 5.90
C LEU A 48 -5.35 -6.98 4.77
N LYS A 49 -4.58 -7.70 3.96
CA LYS A 49 -5.09 -8.55 2.88
C LYS A 49 -6.04 -9.63 3.41
N SER A 50 -5.69 -10.32 4.49
CA SER A 50 -6.53 -11.36 5.11
C SER A 50 -7.83 -10.82 5.72
N ALA A 51 -7.87 -9.52 6.04
CA ALA A 51 -9.02 -8.83 6.60
C ALA A 51 -9.88 -8.13 5.52
N GLY A 52 -9.58 -8.31 4.24
CA GLY A 52 -10.32 -7.70 3.12
C GLY A 52 -9.86 -6.28 2.75
N TYR A 53 -8.77 -5.77 3.34
CA TYR A 53 -8.21 -4.44 3.02
C TYR A 53 -7.02 -4.58 2.06
N VAL A 54 -7.22 -5.23 0.91
CA VAL A 54 -6.12 -5.52 -0.03
C VAL A 54 -5.56 -4.25 -0.66
N GLU A 55 -6.41 -3.26 -0.95
CA GLU A 55 -6.06 -1.96 -1.49
C GLU A 55 -5.16 -1.20 -0.51
N ARG A 56 -5.46 -1.27 0.79
CA ARG A 56 -4.61 -0.68 1.84
C ARG A 56 -3.27 -1.38 1.95
N ALA A 57 -3.25 -2.70 1.84
CA ALA A 57 -2.01 -3.49 1.84
C ALA A 57 -1.13 -3.11 0.64
N MET A 58 -1.72 -2.97 -0.55
CA MET A 58 -1.04 -2.55 -1.76
C MET A 58 -0.58 -1.10 -1.68
N ALA A 59 -1.43 -0.20 -1.19
CA ALA A 59 -1.10 1.21 -0.97
C ALA A 59 0.11 1.38 -0.04
N LEU A 60 0.18 0.61 1.03
CA LEU A 60 1.33 0.58 1.94
C LEU A 60 2.63 0.24 1.21
N PHE A 61 2.60 -0.80 0.38
CA PHE A 61 3.76 -1.21 -0.41
C PHE A 61 4.10 -0.21 -1.51
N GLN A 62 3.12 0.42 -2.17
CA GLN A 62 3.35 1.48 -3.14
C GLN A 62 4.06 2.68 -2.50
N ALA A 63 3.55 3.18 -1.37
CA ALA A 63 4.15 4.32 -0.68
C ALA A 63 5.56 4.01 -0.16
N GLN A 64 5.77 2.82 0.41
CA GLN A 64 7.10 2.38 0.85
C GLN A 64 8.05 2.23 -0.34
N ALA A 65 7.59 1.74 -1.49
CA ALA A 65 8.40 1.62 -2.70
C ALA A 65 8.80 3.00 -3.26
N GLU A 66 7.88 3.96 -3.29
CA GLU A 66 8.21 5.35 -3.67
C GLU A 66 9.29 5.93 -2.75
N TRP A 67 9.17 5.71 -1.44
CA TRP A 67 10.15 6.17 -0.47
C TRP A 67 11.52 5.48 -0.65
N VAL A 68 11.55 4.16 -0.88
CA VAL A 68 12.80 3.40 -0.99
C VAL A 68 13.51 3.62 -2.33
N MET A 69 12.75 3.68 -3.44
CA MET A 69 13.31 3.58 -4.79
C MET A 69 13.26 4.90 -5.56
N ASN A 70 12.28 5.76 -5.28
CA ASN A 70 12.02 6.98 -6.04
C ASN A 70 12.09 8.24 -5.19
N MET A 71 12.73 8.22 -4.02
CA MET A 71 12.89 9.42 -3.21
C MET A 71 13.75 10.47 -3.95
N PRO A 72 13.24 11.71 -4.11
CA PRO A 72 14.01 12.82 -4.64
C PRO A 72 15.33 13.02 -3.87
N PRO A 73 16.48 13.19 -4.55
CA PRO A 73 17.76 13.37 -3.87
C PRO A 73 17.78 14.52 -2.86
N THR A 74 17.01 15.59 -3.12
CA THR A 74 16.88 16.78 -2.26
C THR A 74 16.26 16.49 -0.90
N LEU A 75 15.57 15.36 -0.72
CA LEU A 75 14.88 15.00 0.53
C LEU A 75 15.68 14.02 1.39
N ARG A 76 16.75 13.40 0.87
CA ARG A 76 17.48 12.30 1.55
C ARG A 76 18.06 12.70 2.90
N ASP A 77 18.51 13.94 3.02
CA ASP A 77 19.15 14.48 4.23
C ASP A 77 18.14 15.05 5.23
N LEU A 78 16.86 15.12 4.87
CA LEU A 78 15.82 15.59 5.77
C LEU A 78 15.47 14.53 6.83
N PRO A 79 14.97 14.95 8.01
CA PRO A 79 14.40 14.03 8.98
C PRO A 79 13.27 13.19 8.38
N PHE A 80 13.16 11.92 8.79
CA PHE A 80 12.17 10.99 8.24
C PHE A 80 10.73 11.54 8.27
N ALA A 81 10.34 12.25 9.34
CA ALA A 81 9.02 12.89 9.42
C ALA A 81 8.78 13.90 8.28
N GLN A 82 9.77 14.72 7.93
CA GLN A 82 9.66 15.68 6.82
C GLN A 82 9.68 14.98 5.46
N GLN A 83 10.40 13.87 5.33
CA GLN A 83 10.34 13.02 4.13
C GLN A 83 8.92 12.48 3.93
N LEU A 84 8.27 12.04 5.01
CA LEU A 84 6.87 11.59 4.97
C LEU A 84 5.91 12.74 4.63
N ASP A 85 6.14 13.96 5.12
CA ASP A 85 5.31 15.14 4.77
C ASP A 85 5.38 15.48 3.28
N GLU A 86 6.55 15.35 2.64
CA GLU A 86 6.66 15.54 1.19
C GLU A 86 6.11 14.35 0.40
N LEU A 87 6.19 13.13 0.94
CA LEU A 87 5.59 11.94 0.34
C LEU A 87 4.05 12.02 0.39
N GLU A 88 3.49 12.58 1.47
CA GLU A 88 2.06 12.84 1.60
C GLU A 88 1.55 13.76 0.49
N LYS A 89 2.26 14.85 0.19
CA LYS A 89 1.92 15.76 -0.92
C LYS A 89 1.92 15.03 -2.27
N PHE A 90 2.86 14.11 -2.48
CA PHE A 90 2.88 13.26 -3.68
C PHE A 90 1.68 12.30 -3.69
N TRP A 91 1.36 11.68 -2.55
CA TRP A 91 0.22 10.77 -2.42
C TRP A 91 -1.11 11.45 -2.74
N GLU A 92 -1.32 12.64 -2.18
CA GLU A 92 -2.51 13.49 -2.33
C GLU A 92 -2.64 14.09 -3.74
N SER A 93 -1.54 14.22 -4.48
CA SER A 93 -1.59 14.65 -5.87
C SER A 93 -2.22 13.61 -6.80
N GLU A 94 -2.46 12.38 -6.31
CA GLU A 94 -3.09 11.26 -7.01
C GLU A 94 -2.44 10.88 -8.34
N VAL A 95 -1.20 11.33 -8.59
CA VAL A 95 -0.39 10.91 -9.75
C VAL A 95 -0.12 9.41 -9.73
N LEU A 96 0.33 8.89 -10.87
CA LEU A 96 0.60 7.46 -11.03
C LEU A 96 1.74 7.01 -10.10
N ARG A 97 1.46 6.00 -9.27
CA ARG A 97 2.38 5.47 -8.25
C ARG A 97 3.10 4.22 -8.74
N VAL A 98 4.21 3.83 -8.11
CA VAL A 98 4.90 2.57 -8.46
C VAL A 98 3.91 1.40 -8.54
N GLY A 99 4.03 0.58 -9.57
CA GLY A 99 3.13 -0.54 -9.84
C GLY A 99 1.96 -0.18 -10.74
N GLU A 100 1.68 1.10 -10.96
CA GLU A 100 0.71 1.57 -11.95
C GLU A 100 1.38 1.75 -13.32
N ALA A 101 0.62 1.48 -14.38
CA ALA A 101 1.10 1.61 -15.76
C ALA A 101 1.53 3.06 -16.05
N ASN A 102 2.70 3.23 -16.67
CA ASN A 102 3.27 4.54 -17.00
C ASN A 102 3.65 5.42 -15.78
N SER A 103 3.73 4.86 -14.58
CA SER A 103 4.26 5.59 -13.43
C SER A 103 5.72 6.02 -13.64
N THR A 104 6.01 7.29 -13.38
CA THR A 104 7.36 7.87 -13.45
C THR A 104 8.01 8.01 -12.08
N GLY A 105 7.22 7.87 -11.01
CA GLY A 105 7.66 7.87 -9.61
C GLY A 105 7.84 9.26 -9.01
N TRP A 106 8.00 9.28 -7.69
CA TRP A 106 8.03 10.49 -6.88
C TRP A 106 9.13 11.49 -7.25
N SER A 107 10.37 11.03 -7.47
CA SER A 107 11.48 11.90 -7.89
C SER A 107 11.22 12.62 -9.21
N SER A 108 10.59 11.94 -10.18
CA SER A 108 10.28 12.53 -11.48
C SER A 108 9.22 13.62 -11.34
N TRP A 109 8.18 13.37 -10.54
CA TRP A 109 7.14 14.36 -10.24
C TRP A 109 7.69 15.61 -9.55
N VAL A 110 8.64 15.48 -8.62
CA VAL A 110 9.30 16.66 -8.02
C VAL A 110 10.11 17.43 -9.08
N THR A 111 10.80 16.73 -9.97
CA THR A 111 11.65 17.34 -11.01
C THR A 111 10.83 18.05 -12.08
N SER A 112 9.62 17.57 -12.38
CA SER A 112 8.68 18.23 -13.30
C SER A 112 7.96 19.43 -12.67
N GLY A 113 8.37 19.90 -11.49
CA GLY A 113 7.73 21.03 -10.82
C GLY A 113 6.41 20.68 -10.13
N LYS A 114 6.24 19.41 -9.73
CA LYS A 114 5.01 18.89 -9.10
C LYS A 114 3.79 19.00 -10.01
N GLU A 115 4.02 18.95 -11.32
CA GLU A 115 2.96 18.86 -12.32
C GLU A 115 2.16 17.57 -12.12
N THR A 116 0.86 17.73 -11.90
CA THR A 116 -0.10 16.63 -11.96
C THR A 116 -0.57 16.51 -13.41
N PRO A 117 -0.19 15.46 -14.17
CA PRO A 117 -0.67 15.29 -15.53
C PRO A 117 -2.19 15.36 -15.58
N GLN A 118 -2.74 15.99 -16.62
CA GLN A 118 -4.18 16.01 -16.85
C GLN A 118 -4.68 14.58 -16.97
N HIS A 119 -5.49 14.20 -15.98
CA HIS A 119 -6.16 12.92 -15.74
C HIS A 119 -6.18 11.95 -16.92
N GLN A 120 -5.46 10.84 -16.79
CA GLN A 120 -5.82 9.62 -17.49
C GLN A 120 -6.51 8.73 -16.44
N PRO A 121 -7.79 8.33 -16.64
CA PRO A 121 -8.36 7.27 -15.85
C PRO A 121 -7.37 6.10 -15.90
N THR A 122 -6.93 5.65 -14.72
CA THR A 122 -5.94 4.58 -14.68
C THR A 122 -6.52 3.41 -15.45
N ALA A 123 -5.79 2.86 -16.42
CA ALA A 123 -6.25 1.76 -17.26
C ALA A 123 -6.58 0.47 -16.44
N SER A 124 -6.34 0.51 -15.13
CA SER A 124 -6.76 -0.43 -14.09
C SER A 124 -8.27 -0.75 -14.11
N THR A 125 -9.12 0.08 -14.70
CA THR A 125 -10.59 -0.14 -14.75
C THR A 125 -11.11 -0.83 -16.00
N SER A 126 -10.24 -1.27 -16.92
CA SER A 126 -10.71 -1.80 -18.22
C SER A 126 -11.02 -3.30 -18.27
N SER A 127 -10.81 -4.06 -17.19
CA SER A 127 -11.48 -5.36 -17.11
C SER A 127 -12.94 -5.09 -16.77
N VAL A 128 -13.82 -5.26 -17.76
CA VAL A 128 -15.26 -5.08 -17.60
C VAL A 128 -15.75 -6.03 -16.51
N ARG A 129 -16.29 -5.49 -15.41
CA ARG A 129 -16.93 -6.28 -14.35
C ARG A 129 -17.99 -7.18 -15.01
N PRO A 130 -17.92 -8.52 -14.89
CA PRO A 130 -18.87 -9.39 -15.56
C PRO A 130 -20.27 -9.15 -14.98
N ARG A 131 -21.13 -8.43 -15.71
CA ARG A 131 -22.52 -8.25 -15.32
C ARG A 131 -23.33 -9.38 -15.95
N ALA A 132 -23.52 -10.48 -15.22
CA ALA A 132 -24.39 -11.57 -15.66
C ALA A 132 -25.86 -11.10 -15.59
N PRO A 133 -26.59 -10.94 -16.70
CA PRO A 133 -27.93 -10.34 -16.70
C PRO A 133 -29.02 -11.20 -16.03
N THR A 134 -28.70 -12.45 -15.67
CA THR A 134 -29.68 -13.49 -15.29
C THR A 134 -29.37 -14.17 -13.95
N ALA A 135 -28.39 -13.70 -13.18
CA ALA A 135 -28.05 -14.28 -11.87
C ALA A 135 -28.89 -13.65 -10.74
N ASP A 136 -29.16 -14.42 -9.68
CA ASP A 136 -29.71 -13.84 -8.45
C ASP A 136 -28.72 -12.85 -7.82
N PRO A 137 -29.19 -11.89 -6.99
CA PRO A 137 -28.34 -10.84 -6.43
C PRO A 137 -27.13 -11.35 -5.64
N HIS A 138 -27.25 -12.49 -4.93
CA HIS A 138 -26.15 -13.04 -4.14
C HIS A 138 -25.09 -13.69 -5.01
N THR A 139 -25.49 -14.40 -6.07
CA THR A 139 -24.54 -14.95 -7.05
C THR A 139 -23.83 -13.83 -7.81
N GLN A 140 -24.55 -12.78 -8.20
CA GLN A 140 -23.95 -11.62 -8.86
C GLN A 140 -22.93 -10.93 -7.95
N TRP A 141 -23.28 -10.70 -6.67
CA TRP A 141 -22.35 -10.15 -5.69
C TRP A 141 -21.12 -11.04 -5.51
N ALA A 142 -21.29 -12.35 -5.30
CA ALA A 142 -20.17 -13.27 -5.10
C ALA A 142 -19.23 -13.37 -6.32
N GLN A 143 -19.75 -13.29 -7.55
CA GLN A 143 -18.93 -13.25 -8.77
C GLN A 143 -18.16 -11.93 -8.88
N SER A 144 -18.84 -10.83 -8.57
CA SER A 144 -18.26 -9.51 -8.50
C SER A 144 -17.14 -9.42 -7.46
N GLU A 145 -17.34 -9.99 -6.28
CA GLU A 145 -16.36 -10.01 -5.18
C GLU A 145 -15.11 -10.80 -5.58
N LYS A 146 -15.28 -12.03 -6.08
CA LYS A 146 -14.15 -12.85 -6.58
C LYS A 146 -13.36 -12.17 -7.68
N TRP A 147 -14.05 -11.41 -8.51
CA TRP A 147 -13.42 -10.64 -9.56
C TRP A 147 -12.63 -9.48 -8.96
N ALA A 148 -13.20 -8.74 -8.01
CA ALA A 148 -12.51 -7.66 -7.30
C ALA A 148 -11.26 -8.17 -6.57
N ASP A 149 -11.36 -9.30 -5.87
CA ASP A 149 -10.22 -9.97 -5.22
C ASP A 149 -9.04 -10.25 -6.16
N THR A 150 -9.32 -10.44 -7.45
CA THR A 150 -8.32 -10.79 -8.46
C THR A 150 -7.77 -9.57 -9.19
N TYR A 151 -8.62 -8.58 -9.45
CA TYR A 151 -8.32 -7.49 -10.40
C TYR A 151 -8.33 -6.08 -9.77
N ALA A 152 -8.96 -5.90 -8.61
CA ALA A 152 -9.10 -4.61 -7.93
C ALA A 152 -8.14 -4.46 -6.74
N CYS A 153 -6.89 -4.91 -6.89
CA CYS A 153 -5.93 -4.88 -5.77
C CYS A 153 -5.31 -3.50 -5.52
N LEU A 154 -5.42 -2.55 -6.47
CA LEU A 154 -4.80 -1.22 -6.35
C LEU A 154 -5.80 -0.20 -5.76
N PRO A 155 -5.32 0.76 -4.96
CA PRO A 155 -6.17 1.79 -4.38
C PRO A 155 -6.79 2.66 -5.48
N THR A 156 -8.10 2.87 -5.35
CA THR A 156 -8.87 3.72 -6.26
C THR A 156 -8.61 5.20 -5.97
N ARG A 157 -8.83 6.07 -6.96
CA ARG A 157 -8.66 7.52 -6.84
C ARG A 157 -9.98 8.20 -6.51
N SER A 158 -9.91 9.37 -5.88
CA SER A 158 -11.09 10.16 -5.49
C SER A 158 -12.00 10.56 -6.66
N PHE A 159 -11.45 10.65 -7.87
CA PHE A 159 -12.19 10.98 -9.09
C PHE A 159 -12.73 9.76 -9.86
N ASP A 160 -12.35 8.54 -9.47
CA ASP A 160 -12.83 7.30 -10.09
C ASP A 160 -14.17 6.83 -9.46
N GLU A 161 -14.84 7.69 -8.70
CA GLU A 161 -16.09 7.38 -8.00
C GLU A 161 -17.18 6.90 -8.96
N SER A 162 -17.70 5.72 -8.65
CA SER A 162 -18.95 5.19 -9.21
C SER A 162 -19.94 4.98 -8.05
N ASP A 163 -21.24 5.04 -8.33
CA ASP A 163 -22.29 4.87 -7.30
C ASP A 163 -22.18 3.52 -6.53
N ASP A 164 -21.47 2.54 -7.09
CA ASP A 164 -21.22 1.20 -6.52
C ASP A 164 -19.78 1.01 -6.00
N ALA A 165 -18.99 2.09 -5.83
CA ALA A 165 -17.60 2.00 -5.39
C ALA A 165 -17.47 1.67 -3.90
N ASP A 166 -16.50 0.80 -3.55
CA ASP A 166 -16.20 0.47 -2.16
C ASP A 166 -15.58 1.69 -1.45
N PRO A 167 -16.17 2.20 -0.35
CA PRO A 167 -15.62 3.34 0.39
C PRO A 167 -14.22 3.08 1.00
N TYR A 168 -13.81 1.82 1.19
CA TYR A 168 -12.50 1.47 1.72
C TYR A 168 -11.42 1.30 0.63
N SER A 169 -11.78 1.43 -0.64
CA SER A 169 -10.84 1.32 -1.77
C SER A 169 -9.97 2.56 -1.97
N ILE A 170 -10.43 3.73 -1.49
CA ILE A 170 -9.67 4.98 -1.47
C ILE A 170 -8.84 5.02 -0.19
N ILE A 171 -7.52 5.02 -0.33
CA ILE A 171 -6.60 4.97 0.80
C ILE A 171 -5.98 6.34 1.03
N LEU A 172 -6.19 6.90 2.23
CA LEU A 172 -5.57 8.14 2.65
C LEU A 172 -4.13 7.89 3.09
N PHE A 173 -3.27 8.89 2.98
CA PHE A 173 -1.89 8.74 3.43
C PHE A 173 -1.82 8.44 4.95
N SER A 174 -2.72 9.04 5.74
CA SER A 174 -2.85 8.77 7.18
C SER A 174 -3.15 7.31 7.52
N ASP A 175 -3.77 6.55 6.61
CA ASP A 175 -4.03 5.11 6.81
C ASP A 175 -2.77 4.27 6.75
N ILE A 176 -1.74 4.72 6.03
CA ILE A 176 -0.50 3.95 5.79
C ILE A 176 0.72 4.57 6.45
N ARG A 177 0.69 5.87 6.74
CA ARG A 177 1.78 6.65 7.33
C ARG A 177 2.36 6.03 8.61
N PRO A 178 1.57 5.50 9.57
CA PRO A 178 2.11 4.88 10.79
C PRO A 178 2.92 3.61 10.56
N LEU A 179 2.75 2.99 9.39
CA LEU A 179 3.40 1.73 9.02
C LEU A 179 4.62 1.94 8.13
N LEU A 180 4.86 3.15 7.61
CA LEU A 180 6.04 3.47 6.81
C LEU A 180 7.27 3.55 7.70
N ALA A 181 8.40 3.05 7.19
CA ALA A 181 9.64 2.96 7.95
C ALA A 181 10.87 3.35 7.12
N PRO A 182 11.93 3.91 7.74
CA PRO A 182 13.11 4.36 7.01
C PRO A 182 14.07 3.20 6.68
N ILE A 183 13.75 2.42 5.63
CA ILE A 183 14.53 1.25 5.20
C ILE A 183 15.66 1.66 4.24
N ARG A 184 16.92 1.62 4.68
CA ARG A 184 18.07 2.11 3.89
C ARG A 184 19.07 1.02 3.52
N SER A 185 19.14 -0.06 4.29
CA SER A 185 20.07 -1.17 4.06
C SER A 185 19.79 -1.87 2.72
N PRO A 186 20.81 -2.12 1.86
CA PRO A 186 20.63 -2.83 0.59
C PRO A 186 19.95 -4.20 0.75
N ASP A 187 20.33 -4.95 1.78
CA ASP A 187 19.75 -6.27 2.06
C ASP A 187 18.27 -6.18 2.41
N ALA A 188 17.88 -5.14 3.15
CA ALA A 188 16.48 -4.89 3.49
C ALA A 188 15.67 -4.40 2.29
N ILE A 189 16.27 -3.62 1.38
CA ILE A 189 15.64 -3.23 0.12
C ILE A 189 15.39 -4.46 -0.76
N ASP A 190 16.34 -5.40 -0.82
CA ASP A 190 16.15 -6.67 -1.52
C ASP A 190 15.04 -7.52 -0.88
N ALA A 191 15.04 -7.63 0.46
CA ALA A 191 13.98 -8.30 1.20
C ALA A 191 12.61 -7.64 0.97
N PHE A 192 12.54 -6.30 0.89
CA PHE A 192 11.31 -5.56 0.60
C PHE A 192 10.78 -5.90 -0.80
N ARG A 193 11.64 -5.96 -1.81
CA ARG A 193 11.25 -6.37 -3.17
C ARG A 193 10.67 -7.79 -3.17
N LYS A 194 11.31 -8.72 -2.48
CA LYS A 194 10.84 -10.10 -2.31
C LYS A 194 9.48 -10.16 -1.59
N ALA A 195 9.32 -9.39 -0.52
CA ALA A 195 8.05 -9.30 0.20
C ALA A 195 6.93 -8.73 -0.68
N TRP A 196 7.23 -7.76 -1.54
CA TRP A 196 6.23 -7.20 -2.45
C TRP A 196 5.81 -8.21 -3.52
N LEU A 197 6.76 -8.95 -4.10
CA LEU A 197 6.47 -10.04 -5.03
C LEU A 197 5.61 -11.13 -4.36
N ALA A 198 5.90 -11.47 -3.11
CA ALA A 198 5.09 -12.40 -2.33
C ALA A 198 3.65 -11.88 -2.10
N LEU A 199 3.48 -10.58 -1.81
CA LEU A 199 2.15 -9.96 -1.65
C LEU A 199 1.31 -10.05 -2.94
N LEU A 200 1.97 -9.89 -4.09
CA LEU A 200 1.41 -10.06 -5.44
C LEU A 200 1.10 -11.52 -5.80
N GLY A 201 1.40 -12.48 -4.93
CA GLY A 201 1.12 -13.90 -5.12
C GLY A 201 2.22 -14.68 -5.85
N LEU A 202 3.37 -14.07 -6.12
CA LEU A 202 4.53 -14.79 -6.64
C LEU A 202 5.19 -15.55 -5.49
N TRP A 203 5.41 -16.85 -5.68
CA TRP A 203 6.17 -17.63 -4.73
C TRP A 203 7.63 -17.18 -4.78
N VAL A 204 8.11 -16.61 -3.67
CA VAL A 204 9.52 -16.29 -3.49
C VAL A 204 10.12 -17.33 -2.55
N PRO A 205 11.10 -18.15 -3.00
CA PRO A 205 11.84 -19.01 -2.09
C PRO A 205 12.57 -18.13 -1.07
N GLY A 206 12.31 -18.39 0.21
CA GLY A 206 13.09 -17.88 1.34
C GLY A 206 14.24 -18.81 1.66
#